data_AF-H6SLK7-F1
#
_entry.id   AF-H6SLK7-F1
#
_cell.length_a   1.000
_cell.length_b   1.000
_cell.length_c   1.000
_cell.angle_alpha   90.00
_cell.angle_beta   90.00
_cell.angle_gamma   90.00
#
_symmetry.space_group_name_H-M   'P 1'
#
loop_
_entity.id
_entity.type
_entity.pdbx_description
1 polymer ?
#
loop_
_entity_poly.entity_id
_entity_poly.type
_entity_poly.pdbx_seq_one_letter_code
_entity_poly.pdbx_strand_id
1 'polypeptide(L)' 'MAPERDRVMLCGSPAMLADTTRLLEGRGFVEGSGGQPGHYVIEKAFVER' A
#
# COMPACT_ATOMS: atom_id res chain seq x y z
N MET A 1 -13.59 1.02 -4.94
CA MET A 1 -12.35 1.68 -4.50
C MET A 1 -11.66 2.21 -5.75
N ALA A 2 -11.38 3.50 -5.82
CA ALA A 2 -10.94 4.23 -7.00
C ALA A 2 -9.77 5.19 -6.66
N PRO A 3 -8.67 5.21 -7.43
CA PRO A 3 -7.48 6.04 -7.13
C PRO A 3 -7.78 7.54 -7.00
N GLU A 4 -8.82 8.04 -7.67
CA GLU A 4 -9.18 9.46 -7.69
C GLU A 4 -9.74 9.94 -6.34
N ARG A 5 -10.29 9.02 -5.52
CA ARG A 5 -11.03 9.38 -4.29
C ARG A 5 -10.55 8.68 -3.04
N ASP A 6 -9.87 7.54 -3.18
CA ASP A 6 -9.46 6.72 -2.04
C ASP A 6 -7.97 6.88 -1.74
N ARG A 7 -7.63 6.96 -0.44
CA ARG A 7 -6.27 6.90 0.08
C ARG A 7 -6.17 5.83 1.16
N VAL A 8 -5.10 5.04 1.14
CA VAL A 8 -4.97 3.88 2.05
C VAL A 8 -3.62 3.85 2.75
N MET A 9 -3.63 3.53 4.04
CA MET A 9 -2.44 3.15 4.78
C MET A 9 -2.53 1.67 5.14
N LEU A 10 -1.54 0.88 4.73
CA LEU A 10 -1.46 -0.55 5.02
C LEU A 10 -0.43 -0.78 6.13
N CYS A 11 -0.84 -1.40 7.23
CA CYS A 11 0.05 -1.86 8.29
C CYS A 11 -0.27 -3.32 8.62
N GLY A 12 0.70 -4.21 8.44
CA GLY A 12 0.45 -5.65 8.59
C GLY A 12 1.69 -6.53 8.39
N SER A 13 1.45 -7.84 8.24
CA SER A 13 2.50 -8.82 7.96
C SER A 13 3.11 -8.62 6.57
N PRO A 14 4.36 -9.06 6.34
CA PRO A 14 4.99 -8.97 5.01
C PRO A 14 4.15 -9.61 3.90
N ALA A 15 3.51 -10.75 4.17
CA ALA A 15 2.61 -11.42 3.22
C ALA A 15 1.35 -10.59 2.92
N MET A 16 0.68 -10.08 3.96
CA MET A 16 -0.53 -9.26 3.79
C MET A 16 -0.24 -7.99 3.00
N LEU A 17 0.89 -7.33 3.29
CA LEU A 17 1.33 -6.16 2.54
C LEU A 17 1.55 -6.54 1.07
N ALA A 18 2.36 -7.56 0.78
CA ALA A 18 2.64 -7.96 -0.60
C ALA A 18 1.37 -8.26 -1.43
N ASP A 19 0.41 -8.98 -0.84
CA ASP A 19 -0.83 -9.35 -1.54
C ASP A 19 -1.76 -8.15 -1.75
N THR A 20 -1.88 -7.29 -0.73
CA THR A 20 -2.77 -6.11 -0.80
C THR A 20 -2.20 -5.06 -1.75
N THR A 21 -0.88 -4.82 -1.71
CA THR A 21 -0.17 -3.91 -2.61
C THR A 21 -0.38 -4.30 -4.07
N ARG A 22 -0.22 -5.58 -4.42
CA ARG A 22 -0.49 -6.09 -5.78
C ARG A 22 -1.93 -5.86 -6.23
N LEU A 23 -2.89 -6.05 -5.33
CA LEU A 23 -4.30 -5.81 -5.63
C LEU A 23 -4.58 -4.33 -5.89
N LEU A 24 -3.93 -3.43 -5.15
CA LEU A 24 -4.05 -1.98 -5.33
C LEU A 24 -3.40 -1.53 -6.64
N GLU A 25 -2.19 -1.99 -6.94
CA GLU A 25 -1.48 -1.72 -8.20
C GLU A 25 -2.30 -2.18 -9.40
N GLY A 26 -2.89 -3.39 -9.35
CA GLY A 26 -3.77 -3.92 -10.39
C GLY A 26 -5.05 -3.08 -10.61
N ARG A 27 -5.38 -2.19 -9.68
CA ARG A 27 -6.50 -1.23 -9.76
C ARG A 27 -6.05 0.19 -10.09
N GLY A 28 -4.78 0.40 -10.42
CA GLY A 28 -4.22 1.71 -10.78
C GLY A 28 -3.82 2.60 -9.59
N PHE A 29 -3.79 2.04 -8.38
CA PHE A 29 -3.22 2.76 -7.24
C PHE A 29 -1.70 2.80 -7.35
N VAL A 30 -1.10 3.85 -6.78
CA VAL A 30 0.35 4.14 -6.86
C VAL A 30 0.84 4.34 -5.44
N GLU A 31 1.94 3.71 -5.07
CA GLU A 31 2.53 3.88 -3.75
C GLU A 31 3.12 5.29 -3.59
N GLY A 32 2.87 5.91 -2.45
CA GLY A 32 3.56 7.12 -2.03
C GLY A 32 4.86 6.78 -1.32
N SER A 33 5.94 7.46 -1.65
CA SER A 33 7.24 7.30 -1.00
C SER A 33 7.85 8.67 -0.70
N GLY A 34 8.84 8.76 0.20
CA GLY A 34 9.40 9.99 0.78
C GLY A 34 9.53 11.17 -0.21
N GLY A 35 8.53 12.05 -0.23
CA GLY A 35 8.47 13.26 -1.06
C GLY A 35 7.57 13.19 -2.29
N GLN A 36 7.07 12.01 -2.67
CA GLN A 36 6.13 11.79 -3.77
C GLN A 36 4.78 11.33 -3.22
N PRO A 37 3.74 12.20 -3.24
CA PRO A 37 2.39 11.80 -2.85
C PRO A 37 1.88 10.66 -3.74
N GLY A 38 1.31 9.64 -3.12
CA GLY A 38 0.68 8.51 -3.81
C GLY A 38 -0.75 8.28 -3.35
N HIS A 39 -1.32 7.17 -3.80
CA HIS A 39 -2.65 6.70 -3.44
C HIS A 39 -2.62 5.86 -2.15
N TYR A 40 -1.51 5.18 -1.85
CA TYR A 40 -1.37 4.44 -0.60
C TYR A 40 0.06 4.44 -0.08
N VAL A 41 0.23 4.11 1.20
CA VAL A 41 1.54 3.92 1.85
C VAL A 41 1.53 2.61 2.63
N ILE A 42 2.70 2.00 2.82
CA ILE A 42 2.85 0.75 3.57
C ILE A 42 3.78 0.91 4.77
N GLU A 43 3.49 0.15 5.83
CA GLU A 43 4.34 0.00 7.01
C GLU A 43 4.33 -1.47 7.46
N LYS A 44 5.50 -2.03 7.75
CA LYS A 44 5.60 -3.39 8.29
C LYS A 44 5.24 -3.37 9.77
N ALA A 45 4.17 -4.06 10.15
CA ALA A 45 3.76 -4.16 11.56
C ALA A 45 4.76 -4.95 12.40
N PHE A 46 5.42 -5.92 11.77
CA PHE A 46 6.48 -6.74 12.36
C PHE A 46 7.38 -7.30 11.25
N VAL A 47 8.55 -7.77 11.64
CA VAL A 47 9.49 -8.49 10.76
C VAL A 47 9.47 -9.97 11.11
N GLU A 48 9.66 -10.83 10.11
CA GLU A 48 9.93 -12.25 10.36
C GLU A 48 11.30 -12.41 11.03
N ARG A 49 11.43 -13.42 11.89
CA ARG A 49 12.66 -13.71 12.64
C ARG A 49 13.64 -14.53 11.84
#